data_AF-A0A8J6ZNH1-F1
#
_entry.id   AF-A0A8J6ZNH1-F1
#
_cell.length_a   1.000
_cell.length_b   1.000
_cell.length_c   1.000
_cell.angle_alpha   90.00
_cell.angle_beta   90.00
_cell.angle_gamma   90.00
#
_symmetry.space_group_name_H-M   'P 1'
#
loop_
_entity.id
_entity.type
_entity.pdbx_description
1 polymer ?
#
loop_
_entity_poly.entity_id
_entity_poly.type
_entity_poly.pdbx_seq_one_letter_code
_entity_poly.pdbx_strand_id
1 'polypeptide(L)'
;MAGNKNLNSAARAKKDEFYTQIRDIENELYHYQKFFAGKTVLCNCDDPYESDFFKYFTIYFNQLKLKKLIATCYAGSPIVQTEF
;
A
#
# COMPACT_ATOMS: atom_id res chain seq x y z
N MET A 1 -14.18 9.89 -39.27
CA MET A 1 -14.64 9.17 -38.05
C MET A 1 -13.53 9.26 -37.02
N ALA A 2 -13.67 10.16 -36.05
CA ALA A 2 -12.66 10.44 -35.03
C ALA A 2 -12.55 9.25 -34.06
N GLY A 3 -11.31 8.75 -33.87
CA GLY A 3 -11.04 7.50 -33.18
C GLY A 3 -11.30 7.60 -31.67
N ASN A 4 -12.26 6.80 -31.20
CA ASN A 4 -12.63 6.61 -29.79
C ASN A 4 -11.53 5.93 -28.92
N LYS A 5 -10.29 5.86 -29.40
CA LYS A 5 -9.20 5.11 -28.75
C LYS A 5 -8.66 5.85 -27.51
N ASN A 6 -8.59 7.18 -27.55
CA ASN A 6 -8.04 7.99 -26.45
C ASN A 6 -8.96 8.03 -25.21
N LEU A 7 -10.28 7.90 -25.38
CA LEU A 7 -11.24 7.88 -24.27
C LEU A 7 -11.18 6.56 -23.49
N ASN A 8 -10.88 5.46 -24.18
CA ASN A 8 -10.76 4.14 -23.56
C ASN A 8 -9.45 3.99 -22.75
N SER A 9 -8.36 4.60 -23.22
CA SER A 9 -7.11 4.69 -22.45
C SER A 9 -7.23 5.60 -21.23
N ALA A 10 -7.94 6.73 -21.34
CA ALA A 10 -8.22 7.61 -20.21
C ALA A 10 -9.08 6.93 -19.13
N ALA A 11 -10.06 6.10 -19.51
CA ALA A 11 -10.88 5.34 -18.57
C ALA A 11 -10.10 4.24 -17.83
N ARG A 12 -9.05 3.68 -18.45
CA ARG A 12 -8.13 2.73 -17.81
C ARG A 12 -7.13 3.45 -16.90
N ALA A 13 -6.59 4.58 -17.33
CA ALA A 13 -5.72 5.42 -16.51
C ALA A 13 -6.44 5.95 -15.25
N LYS A 14 -7.75 6.25 -15.34
CA LYS A 14 -8.59 6.70 -14.22
C LYS A 14 -8.68 5.68 -13.07
N LYS A 15 -8.37 4.40 -13.30
CA LYS A 15 -8.32 3.38 -12.24
C LYS A 15 -7.02 3.40 -11.44
N ASP A 16 -5.92 3.88 -12.03
CA ASP A 16 -4.62 3.95 -11.36
C ASP A 16 -4.40 5.30 -10.63
N GLU A 17 -5.14 6.35 -10.98
CA GLU A 17 -4.99 7.71 -10.39
C GLU A 17 -5.40 7.81 -8.91
N PHE A 18 -6.00 6.76 -8.32
CA PHE A 18 -6.38 6.75 -6.90
C PHE A 18 -5.42 5.98 -6.00
N TYR A 19 -4.45 5.25 -6.57
CA TYR A 19 -3.49 4.48 -5.78
C TYR A 19 -2.21 5.27 -5.57
N THR A 20 -1.78 5.33 -4.31
CA THR A 20 -0.49 5.93 -3.94
C THR A 20 0.63 5.02 -4.42
N GLN A 21 1.55 5.55 -5.23
CA GLN A 21 2.70 4.77 -5.69
C GLN A 21 3.73 4.62 -4.57
N ILE A 22 4.45 3.50 -4.56
CA ILE A 22 5.52 3.28 -3.58
C ILE A 22 6.54 4.44 -3.49
N ARG A 23 6.83 5.11 -4.61
CA ARG A 23 7.74 6.27 -4.65
C ARG A 23 7.21 7.47 -3.87
N ASP A 24 5.91 7.72 -3.97
CA ASP A 24 5.26 8.81 -3.24
C ASP A 24 5.26 8.52 -1.74
N ILE A 25 5.02 7.25 -1.37
CA ILE A 25 5.09 6.78 0.02
C ILE A 25 6.51 6.95 0.57
N GLU A 26 7.54 6.55 -0.18
CA GLU A 26 8.94 6.70 0.21
C GLU A 26 9.31 8.16 0.46
N ASN A 27 8.94 9.05 -0.46
CA ASN A 27 9.22 10.48 -0.34
C ASN A 27 8.54 11.11 0.88
N GLU A 28 7.27 10.79 1.13
CA GLU A 28 6.54 11.33 2.27
C GLU A 28 7.06 10.75 3.60
N LEU A 29 7.11 9.41 3.71
CA LEU A 29 7.45 8.73 4.95
C LEU A 29 8.91 8.90 5.36
N TYR A 30 9.80 9.26 4.43
CA TYR A 30 11.17 9.68 4.73
C TYR A 30 11.23 10.74 5.84
N HIS A 31 10.31 11.69 5.84
CA HIS A 31 10.28 12.77 6.84
C HIS A 31 9.83 12.31 8.24
N TYR A 32 9.15 11.16 8.33
CA TYR A 32 8.57 10.65 9.57
C TYR A 32 9.28 9.43 10.15
N GLN A 33 10.34 8.92 9.51
CA GLN A 33 11.04 7.68 9.90
C GLN A 33 11.34 7.58 11.41
N LYS A 34 11.81 8.68 12.00
CA LYS A 34 12.16 8.75 13.44
C LYS A 34 10.99 8.51 14.39
N PHE A 35 9.75 8.75 13.95
CA PHE A 35 8.56 8.61 14.78
C PHE A 35 8.00 7.18 14.80
N PHE A 36 8.47 6.30 13.91
CA PHE A 36 7.99 4.92 13.82
C PHE A 36 8.64 3.97 14.83
N ALA A 37 9.75 4.35 15.45
CA ALA A 37 10.43 3.49 16.41
C ALA A 37 9.52 3.08 17.58
N GLY A 38 9.35 1.77 17.76
CA GLY A 38 8.49 1.18 18.78
C GLY A 38 6.99 1.33 18.54
N LYS A 39 6.56 1.85 17.38
CA LYS A 39 5.15 2.03 17.05
C LYS A 39 4.56 0.79 16.39
N THR A 40 3.24 0.68 16.54
CA THR A 40 2.43 -0.26 15.77
C THR A 40 1.74 0.51 14.66
N VAL A 41 1.85 0.03 13.42
CA VAL A 41 1.20 0.63 12.24
C VAL A 41 0.04 -0.26 11.82
N LEU A 42 -1.13 0.35 11.59
CA LEU A 42 -2.30 -0.28 10.98
C LEU A 42 -2.36 0.14 9.51
N CYS A 43 -2.28 -0.83 8.60
CA CYS A 43 -2.52 -0.67 7.18
C CYS A 43 -3.94 -1.15 6.87
N ASN A 44 -4.83 -0.20 6.61
CA ASN A 44 -6.20 -0.47 6.15
C ASN A 44 -6.20 -0.87 4.67
N CYS A 45 -5.70 -2.07 4.37
CA CYS A 45 -5.67 -2.59 3.00
C CYS A 45 -7.00 -3.25 2.63
N ASP A 46 -7.41 -3.18 1.35
CA ASP A 46 -8.44 -4.07 0.81
C ASP A 46 -7.82 -5.45 0.51
N ASP A 47 -6.64 -5.44 -0.12
CA ASP A 47 -5.74 -6.60 -0.27
C ASP A 47 -4.30 -6.20 0.11
N PRO A 48 -3.62 -6.91 1.03
CA PRO A 48 -2.27 -6.55 1.45
C PRO A 48 -1.22 -6.78 0.35
N TYR A 49 -1.45 -7.69 -0.61
CA TYR A 49 -0.53 -7.95 -1.72
C TYR A 49 -0.51 -6.81 -2.74
N GLU A 50 -1.64 -6.15 -2.94
CA GLU A 50 -1.74 -5.04 -3.89
C GLU A 50 -1.32 -3.70 -3.25
N SER A 51 -1.36 -3.60 -1.91
CA SER A 51 -1.08 -2.35 -1.20
C SER A 51 0.41 -2.00 -1.15
N ASP A 52 0.79 -0.89 -1.81
CA ASP A 52 2.15 -0.36 -1.74
C ASP A 52 2.53 0.16 -0.34
N PHE A 53 1.56 0.55 0.49
CA PHE A 53 1.81 0.86 1.90
C PHE A 53 2.26 -0.37 2.68
N PHE A 54 1.55 -1.50 2.51
CA PHE A 54 1.94 -2.73 3.18
C PHE A 54 3.32 -3.21 2.72
N LYS A 55 3.60 -3.14 1.42
CA LYS A 55 4.94 -3.43 0.87
C LYS A 55 6.02 -2.54 1.47
N TYR A 56 5.79 -1.23 1.55
CA TYR A 56 6.73 -0.30 2.16
C TYR A 56 7.04 -0.68 3.61
N PHE A 57 6.01 -0.84 4.46
CA PHE A 57 6.23 -1.10 5.88
C PHE A 57 6.80 -2.50 6.16
N THR A 58 6.56 -3.49 5.29
CA THR A 58 7.18 -4.80 5.40
C THR A 58 8.66 -4.77 5.00
N ILE A 59 9.01 -4.11 3.89
CA ILE A 59 10.41 -3.96 3.44
C ILE A 59 11.23 -3.18 4.47
N TYR A 60 10.70 -2.07 4.98
CA TYR A 60 11.41 -1.18 5.91
C TYR A 60 11.14 -1.51 7.39
N PHE A 61 10.49 -2.64 7.72
CA PHE A 61 10.03 -2.95 9.08
C PHE A 61 11.14 -2.82 10.13
N ASN A 62 12.28 -3.46 9.86
CA ASN A 62 13.45 -3.45 10.74
C ASN A 62 14.14 -2.09 10.79
N GLN A 63 14.22 -1.40 9.66
CA GLN A 63 14.84 -0.07 9.57
C GLN A 63 14.04 0.98 10.36
N LEU A 64 12.70 0.93 10.25
CA LEU A 64 11.77 1.80 10.98
C LEU A 64 11.64 1.43 12.46
N LYS A 65 12.20 0.28 12.87
CA LYS A 65 12.11 -0.28 14.23
C LYS A 65 10.66 -0.40 14.70
N LEU A 66 9.79 -0.86 13.81
CA LEU A 66 8.38 -1.05 14.14
C LEU A 66 8.20 -2.17 15.16
N LYS A 67 7.27 -1.98 16.09
CA LYS A 67 6.89 -2.99 17.08
C LYS A 67 6.00 -4.05 16.45
N LYS A 68 5.05 -3.63 15.61
CA LYS A 68 4.08 -4.50 14.95
C LYS A 68 3.51 -3.80 13.71
N LEU A 69 3.25 -4.58 12.67
CA LEU A 69 2.49 -4.14 11.51
C LEU A 69 1.19 -4.95 11.47
N ILE A 70 0.05 -4.29 11.35
CA ILE A 70 -1.26 -4.91 11.26
C ILE A 70 -1.82 -4.55 9.90
N ALA A 71 -2.16 -5.53 9.08
CA ALA A 71 -2.94 -5.30 7.87
C ALA A 71 -4.32 -5.91 8.06
N THR A 72 -5.35 -5.13 7.76
CA THR A 72 -6.70 -5.67 7.57
C THR A 72 -6.89 -5.97 6.08
N CYS A 73 -7.69 -6.97 5.75
CA CYS A 73 -8.16 -7.24 4.39
C CYS A 73 -9.51 -7.95 4.46
N TYR A 74 -10.26 -7.98 3.36
CA TYR A 74 -11.52 -8.73 3.32
C TYR A 74 -11.25 -10.24 3.34
N ALA A 75 -12.10 -10.97 4.08
CA ALA A 75 -12.04 -12.42 4.19
C ALA A 75 -12.29 -13.06 2.80
N GLY A 76 -11.21 -13.40 2.11
CA GLY A 76 -11.19 -13.82 0.71
C GLY A 76 -9.87 -13.49 0.01
N SER A 77 -9.05 -12.60 0.57
CA SER A 77 -7.68 -12.39 0.11
C SER A 77 -6.81 -13.63 0.42
N PRO A 78 -5.90 -14.05 -0.50
CA PRO A 78 -5.14 -15.29 -0.35
C PRO A 78 -4.21 -15.38 0.89
N ILE A 79 -4.09 -14.31 1.70
CA ILE A 79 -3.21 -14.24 2.91
C ILE A 79 -3.94 -14.43 4.23
N VAL A 80 -5.19 -14.88 4.25
CA VAL A 80 -5.81 -15.28 5.52
C VAL A 80 -5.15 -16.57 6.00
N GLN A 81 -3.89 -16.48 6.39
CA GLN A 81 -3.19 -17.51 7.13
C GLN A 81 -3.59 -17.32 8.59
N THR A 82 -4.40 -18.27 9.03
CA THR A 82 -4.78 -18.48 10.42
C THR A 82 -3.52 -18.69 11.24
N GLU A 83 -3.24 -17.77 12.17
CA GLU A 83 -2.27 -18.00 13.24
C GLU A 83 -3.07 -18.49 14.46
N PHE A 84 -2.94 -19.77 14.79
CA PHE A 84 -3.23 -20.34 16.12
C PHE A 84 -1.90 -20.56 16.85
#